data_AF-A0A2W5T8C7-F1
#
_entry.id   AF-A0A2W5T8C7-F1
#
_cell.length_a   1.000
_cell.length_b   1.000
_cell.length_c   1.000
_cell.angle_alpha   90.00
_cell.angle_beta   90.00
_cell.angle_gamma   90.00
#
_symmetry.space_group_name_H-M   'P 1'
#
loop_
_entity.id
_entity.type
_entity.pdbx_description
1 polymer ?
#
loop_
_entity_poly.entity_id
_entity_poly.type
_entity_poly.pdbx_seq_one_letter_code
_entity_poly.pdbx_strand_id
1 'polypeptide(L)'
;MSKPAISQNLKNWKARGVEVATRMEGRALLINVAHYDMARGEAGNVAFAQEPEAVEPKLPGASTDPVFAREQAREKGYAADLKKLQLGRELQTTVAIDRAEDDIARLLEPIVKAIDRLPSRADDLAAAIANGGAAGVRNELKVVAADLRNDVAAAMEQLLAEMRAEPRRSLADFEPIPSTP
;
A
#
# COMPACT_ATOMS: atom_id res chain seq x y z
N MET A 1 -6.21 9.06 -37.34
CA MET A 1 -4.95 9.19 -38.10
C MET A 1 -5.25 9.02 -39.59
N SER A 2 -4.63 9.80 -40.47
CA SER A 2 -4.85 9.68 -41.92
C SER A 2 -3.92 8.61 -42.53
N LYS A 3 -4.38 7.90 -43.57
CA LYS A 3 -3.57 6.94 -44.36
C LYS A 3 -2.18 7.48 -44.79
N PRO A 4 -2.04 8.75 -45.23
CA PRO A 4 -0.72 9.30 -45.57
C PRO A 4 0.22 9.43 -44.36
N ALA A 5 -0.30 9.72 -43.16
CA ALA A 5 0.54 9.81 -41.95
C ALA A 5 1.13 8.45 -41.54
N ILE A 6 0.34 7.37 -41.68
CA ILE A 6 0.80 6.00 -41.40
C ILE A 6 1.91 5.59 -42.38
N SER A 7 1.77 5.93 -43.66
CA SER A 7 2.79 5.64 -44.68
C SER A 7 4.09 6.40 -44.44
N GLN A 8 4.02 7.66 -44.01
CA GLN A 8 5.20 8.46 -43.68
C GLN A 8 5.95 7.92 -42.45
N ASN A 9 5.22 7.56 -41.39
CA ASN A 9 5.81 6.97 -40.19
C ASN A 9 6.52 5.65 -40.50
N LEU A 10 5.90 4.79 -41.31
CA LEU A 10 6.49 3.52 -41.70
C LEU A 10 7.79 3.69 -42.50
N LYS A 11 7.86 4.70 -43.40
CA LYS A 11 9.09 5.05 -44.12
C LYS A 11 10.19 5.51 -43.16
N ASN A 12 9.83 6.37 -42.20
CA ASN A 12 10.77 6.90 -41.20
C ASN A 12 11.27 5.79 -40.27
N TRP A 13 10.44 4.81 -39.90
CA TRP A 13 10.81 3.69 -39.04
C TRP A 13 11.70 2.67 -39.76
N LYS A 14 11.40 2.34 -41.02
CA LYS A 14 12.29 1.50 -41.85
C LYS A 14 13.67 2.14 -42.03
N ALA A 15 13.74 3.46 -42.21
CA ALA A 15 15.02 4.18 -42.28
C ALA A 15 15.81 4.14 -40.96
N ARG A 16 15.15 3.89 -39.83
CA ARG A 16 15.74 3.79 -38.49
C ARG A 16 15.95 2.33 -38.03
N GLY A 17 15.73 1.35 -38.90
CA GLY A 17 15.91 -0.07 -38.59
C GLY A 17 14.81 -0.72 -37.76
N VAL A 18 13.68 -0.03 -37.54
CA VAL A 18 12.51 -0.61 -36.85
C VAL A 18 11.66 -1.35 -37.87
N GLU A 19 11.64 -2.68 -37.77
CA GLU A 19 10.90 -3.53 -38.68
C GLU A 19 9.43 -3.62 -38.28
N VAL A 20 8.53 -3.45 -39.26
CA VAL A 20 7.11 -3.69 -39.09
C VAL A 20 6.70 -4.77 -40.07
N ALA A 21 6.06 -5.83 -39.57
CA ALA A 21 5.52 -6.90 -40.40
C ALA A 21 4.48 -6.31 -41.36
N THR A 22 4.83 -6.31 -42.65
CA THR A 22 3.99 -5.78 -43.73
C THR A 22 3.76 -6.82 -44.80
N ARG A 23 2.53 -6.85 -45.34
CA ARG A 23 2.15 -7.74 -46.45
C ARG A 23 1.57 -6.90 -47.57
N MET A 24 1.98 -7.17 -48.80
CA MET A 24 1.37 -6.56 -49.98
C MET A 24 0.15 -7.38 -50.40
N GLU A 25 -0.99 -6.71 -50.55
CA GLU A 25 -2.18 -7.27 -51.18
C GLU A 25 -2.58 -6.34 -52.34
N GLY A 26 -2.24 -6.75 -53.57
CA GLY A 26 -2.40 -5.92 -54.76
C GLY A 26 -1.58 -4.62 -54.68
N ARG A 27 -2.25 -3.46 -54.72
CA ARG A 27 -1.63 -2.12 -54.60
C ARG A 27 -1.66 -1.58 -53.17
N ALA A 28 -2.23 -2.30 -52.21
CA ALA A 28 -2.36 -1.88 -50.83
C ALA A 28 -1.33 -2.57 -49.93
N LEU A 29 -0.75 -1.79 -49.02
CA LEU A 29 0.14 -2.30 -47.98
C LEU A 29 -0.69 -2.61 -46.74
N LEU A 30 -0.82 -3.88 -46.40
CA LEU A 30 -1.41 -4.35 -45.16
C LEU A 30 -0.37 -4.31 -44.05
N ILE A 31 -0.76 -3.76 -42.92
CA ILE A 31 0.08 -3.63 -41.74
C ILE A 31 -0.62 -4.35 -40.61
N ASN A 32 0.11 -5.20 -39.88
CA ASN A 32 -0.42 -5.78 -38.65
C ASN A 32 -0.51 -4.67 -37.59
N VAL A 33 -1.72 -4.38 -37.12
CA VAL A 33 -2.02 -3.29 -36.19
C VAL A 33 -1.28 -3.45 -34.86
N ALA A 34 -1.20 -4.67 -34.32
CA ALA A 34 -0.49 -4.94 -33.07
C ALA A 34 1.02 -4.67 -33.21
N HIS A 35 1.59 -5.04 -34.35
CA HIS A 35 3.02 -4.81 -34.63
C HIS A 35 3.33 -3.34 -34.90
N TYR A 36 2.36 -2.60 -35.42
CA TYR A 36 2.46 -1.15 -35.62
C TYR A 36 2.47 -0.40 -34.27
N ASP A 37 1.63 -0.81 -33.32
CA ASP A 37 1.56 -0.19 -32.00
C ASP A 37 2.82 -0.47 -31.17
N MET A 38 3.38 -1.68 -31.27
CA MET A 38 4.68 -2.01 -30.66
C MET A 38 5.82 -1.19 -31.24
N ALA A 39 5.93 -1.12 -32.57
CA ALA A 39 6.95 -0.33 -33.25
C ALA A 39 6.83 1.18 -32.95
N ARG A 40 5.61 1.68 -32.72
CA ARG A 40 5.38 3.06 -32.29
C ARG A 40 5.91 3.32 -30.88
N GLY A 41 5.75 2.37 -29.96
CA GLY A 41 6.30 2.43 -28.60
C GLY A 41 7.83 2.40 -28.59
N GLU A 42 8.42 1.50 -29.37
CA GLU A 42 9.88 1.40 -29.52
C GLU A 42 10.47 2.65 -30.19
N ALA A 43 9.86 3.13 -31.28
CA ALA A 43 10.28 4.37 -31.95
C ALA A 43 10.19 5.61 -31.04
N GLY A 44 9.26 5.61 -30.07
CA GLY A 44 9.17 6.62 -29.02
C GLY A 44 10.36 6.57 -28.05
N ASN A 45 10.79 5.38 -27.65
CA ASN A 45 11.92 5.20 -26.73
C ASN A 45 13.28 5.57 -27.34
N VAL A 46 13.52 5.27 -28.64
CA VAL A 46 14.76 5.70 -29.33
C VAL A 46 14.82 7.21 -29.56
N ALA A 47 13.67 7.88 -29.66
CA ALA A 47 13.61 9.34 -29.80
C ALA A 47 14.03 10.10 -28.53
N PHE A 48 14.01 9.45 -27.36
CA PHE A 48 14.52 10.02 -26.10
C PHE A 48 16.05 9.86 -25.93
N ALA A 49 16.73 9.10 -26.78
CA ALA A 49 18.18 8.85 -26.70
C ALA A 49 19.03 9.81 -27.56
N GLN A 50 18.40 10.67 -28.37
CA GLN A 50 19.08 11.76 -29.08
C GLN A 50 18.72 13.08 -28.38
N GLU A 51 19.74 13.90 -28.11
CA GLU A 51 19.64 15.19 -27.41
C GLU A 51 18.44 16.02 -27.92
N PRO A 52 17.66 16.65 -27.01
CA PRO A 52 16.48 17.38 -27.41
C PRO A 52 16.91 18.72 -28.04
N GLU A 53 16.91 18.78 -29.37
CA GLU A 53 16.71 20.06 -30.05
C GLU A 53 15.33 20.57 -29.63
N ALA A 54 15.28 21.78 -29.07
CA ALA A 54 14.10 22.37 -28.46
C ALA A 54 13.00 22.58 -29.52
N VAL A 55 12.17 21.56 -29.70
CA VAL A 55 10.89 21.67 -30.37
C VAL A 55 9.85 21.67 -29.28
N GLU A 56 9.20 22.83 -29.08
CA GLU A 56 8.04 22.94 -28.21
C GLU A 56 7.06 21.79 -28.47
N PRO A 57 6.65 21.04 -27.43
CA PRO A 57 5.72 19.95 -27.63
C PRO A 57 4.34 20.55 -27.93
N LYS A 58 3.99 20.65 -29.22
CA LYS A 58 2.58 20.70 -29.62
C LYS A 58 1.95 19.35 -29.29
N LEU A 59 1.45 19.23 -28.06
CA LEU A 59 0.57 18.15 -27.61
C LEU A 59 -0.62 18.03 -28.60
N PRO A 60 -0.79 16.91 -29.31
CA PRO A 60 -1.93 16.72 -30.18
C PRO A 60 -3.14 16.34 -29.32
N GLY A 61 -4.08 17.27 -29.17
CA GLY A 61 -5.41 17.00 -28.65
C GLY A 61 -5.56 17.12 -27.14
N ALA A 62 -5.16 18.25 -26.55
CA ALA A 62 -5.88 18.71 -25.36
C ALA A 62 -7.28 19.12 -25.82
N SER A 63 -8.31 18.30 -25.59
CA SER A 63 -9.67 18.80 -25.70
C SER A 63 -9.76 20.01 -24.77
N THR A 64 -10.05 21.19 -25.33
CA THR A 64 -10.18 22.46 -24.61
C THR A 64 -11.44 22.51 -23.74
N ASP A 65 -11.94 21.34 -23.32
CA ASP A 65 -13.08 21.24 -22.43
C ASP A 65 -12.56 21.35 -20.99
N PRO A 66 -12.86 22.45 -20.29
CA PRO A 66 -12.42 22.66 -18.91
C PRO A 66 -12.93 21.56 -17.96
N VAL A 67 -14.00 20.85 -18.34
CA VAL A 67 -14.51 19.68 -17.59
C VAL A 67 -13.53 18.51 -17.72
N PHE A 68 -13.06 18.19 -18.93
CA PHE A 68 -12.11 17.10 -19.17
C PHE A 68 -10.75 17.35 -18.49
N ALA A 69 -10.27 18.60 -18.50
CA ALA A 69 -9.03 18.96 -17.81
C ALA A 69 -9.16 18.83 -16.27
N ARG A 70 -10.32 19.17 -15.70
CA ARG A 70 -10.61 18.98 -14.26
C ARG A 70 -10.69 17.51 -13.87
N GLU A 71 -11.36 16.68 -14.67
CA GLU A 71 -11.45 15.25 -14.40
C GLU A 71 -10.07 14.57 -14.52
N GLN A 72 -9.25 14.92 -15.52
CA GLN A 72 -7.87 14.43 -15.58
C GLN A 72 -7.01 14.87 -14.39
N ALA A 73 -7.20 16.09 -13.88
CA ALA A 73 -6.50 16.56 -12.69
C ALA A 73 -6.95 15.79 -11.43
N ARG A 74 -8.25 15.48 -11.30
CA ARG A 74 -8.77 14.60 -10.24
C ARG A 74 -8.20 13.20 -10.33
N GLU A 75 -8.22 12.57 -11.51
CA GLU A 75 -7.66 11.23 -11.73
C GLU A 75 -6.18 11.18 -11.35
N LYS A 76 -5.39 12.20 -11.74
CA LYS A 76 -3.98 12.31 -11.35
C LYS A 76 -3.80 12.50 -9.84
N GLY A 77 -4.66 13.29 -9.20
CA GLY A 77 -4.70 13.46 -7.75
C GLY A 77 -4.95 12.14 -7.04
N TYR A 78 -6.02 11.43 -7.43
CA TYR A 78 -6.33 10.11 -6.87
C TYR A 78 -5.22 9.10 -7.11
N ALA A 79 -4.61 9.07 -8.29
CA ALA A 79 -3.48 8.19 -8.58
C ALA A 79 -2.25 8.52 -7.71
N ALA A 80 -2.01 9.80 -7.42
CA ALA A 80 -0.94 10.23 -6.52
C ALA A 80 -1.22 9.82 -5.06
N ASP A 81 -2.46 10.01 -4.59
CA ASP A 81 -2.89 9.61 -3.24
C ASP A 81 -2.81 8.09 -3.05
N LEU A 82 -3.22 7.32 -4.06
CA LEU A 82 -3.16 5.86 -4.03
C LEU A 82 -1.71 5.37 -3.99
N LYS A 83 -0.81 5.98 -4.78
CA LYS A 83 0.64 5.71 -4.71
C LYS A 83 1.24 6.07 -3.36
N LYS A 84 0.79 7.17 -2.75
CA LYS A 84 1.23 7.59 -1.41
C LYS A 84 0.79 6.58 -0.35
N LEU A 85 -0.44 6.07 -0.41
CA LEU A 85 -0.92 5.00 0.46
C LEU A 85 -0.18 3.68 0.24
N GLN A 86 0.11 3.32 -1.01
CA GLN A 86 0.92 2.13 -1.33
C GLN A 86 2.32 2.24 -0.74
N LEU A 87 3.01 3.36 -0.96
CA LEU A 87 4.31 3.63 -0.37
C LEU A 87 4.25 3.60 1.16
N GLY A 88 3.20 4.19 1.76
CA GLY A 88 3.00 4.14 3.21
C GLY A 88 2.79 2.73 3.76
N ARG A 89 2.23 1.80 2.97
CA ARG A 89 2.09 0.39 3.35
C ARG A 89 3.40 -0.39 3.22
N GLU A 90 4.18 -0.10 2.19
CA GLU A 90 5.52 -0.68 2.01
C GLU A 90 6.46 -0.25 3.13
N LEU A 91 6.42 1.02 3.49
CA LEU A 91 7.19 1.60 4.60
C LEU A 91 6.59 1.34 5.98
N GLN A 92 5.44 0.65 6.07
CA GLN A 92 4.73 0.34 7.32
C GLN A 92 4.37 1.60 8.15
N THR A 93 4.17 2.75 7.51
CA THR A 93 3.79 4.01 8.16
C THR A 93 2.28 4.25 8.23
N THR A 94 1.48 3.32 7.69
CA THR A 94 0.01 3.43 7.64
C THR A 94 -0.63 2.15 8.16
N VAL A 95 -1.68 2.31 8.98
CA VAL A 95 -2.47 1.22 9.57
C VAL A 95 -3.94 1.45 9.21
N ALA A 96 -4.68 0.37 8.99
CA ALA A 96 -6.09 0.43 8.68
C ALA A 96 -6.89 0.75 9.96
N ILE A 97 -7.73 1.78 9.91
CA ILE A 97 -8.46 2.30 11.09
C ILE A 97 -9.56 1.32 11.52
N ASP A 98 -10.15 0.58 10.57
CA ASP A 98 -11.21 -0.41 10.81
C ASP A 98 -10.79 -1.55 11.75
N ARG A 99 -9.48 -1.79 11.91
CA ARG A 99 -8.94 -2.78 12.84
C ARG A 99 -8.38 -2.19 14.13
N ALA A 100 -8.26 -0.87 14.22
CA ALA A 100 -7.60 -0.25 15.36
C ALA A 100 -8.36 -0.54 16.67
N GLU A 101 -9.70 -0.54 16.65
CA GLU A 101 -10.51 -0.82 17.83
C GLU A 101 -10.37 -2.28 18.29
N ASP A 102 -10.48 -3.24 17.36
CA ASP A 102 -10.31 -4.67 17.64
C ASP A 102 -8.88 -4.99 18.10
N ASP A 103 -7.87 -4.40 17.47
CA ASP A 103 -6.47 -4.58 17.84
C ASP A 103 -6.18 -4.00 19.23
N ILE A 104 -6.76 -2.84 19.57
CA ILE A 104 -6.67 -2.25 20.92
C ILE A 104 -7.35 -3.15 21.94
N ALA A 105 -8.53 -3.71 21.63
CA ALA A 105 -9.22 -4.63 22.53
C ALA A 105 -8.38 -5.90 22.78
N ARG A 106 -7.81 -6.50 21.72
CA ARG A 106 -6.89 -7.64 21.81
C ARG A 106 -5.64 -7.32 22.62
N LEU A 107 -5.12 -6.10 22.51
CA LEU A 107 -3.97 -5.63 23.29
C LEU A 107 -4.29 -5.49 24.79
N LEU A 108 -5.47 -5.00 25.14
CA LEU A 108 -5.83 -4.72 26.54
C LEU A 108 -6.33 -5.95 27.29
N GLU A 109 -6.94 -6.92 26.60
CA GLU A 109 -7.52 -8.11 27.22
C GLU A 109 -6.54 -8.87 28.14
N PRO A 110 -5.27 -9.14 27.77
CA PRO A 110 -4.33 -9.81 28.67
C PRO A 110 -4.03 -9.02 29.95
N ILE A 111 -3.97 -7.69 29.86
CA ILE A 111 -3.72 -6.81 31.02
C ILE A 111 -4.90 -6.92 32.00
N VAL A 112 -6.13 -6.85 31.49
CA VAL A 112 -7.34 -6.99 32.32
C VAL A 112 -7.38 -8.37 32.98
N LYS A 113 -7.14 -9.45 32.22
CA LYS A 113 -7.08 -10.82 32.78
C LYS A 113 -6.02 -10.97 33.87
N ALA A 114 -4.87 -10.31 33.73
CA ALA A 114 -3.81 -10.37 34.72
C ALA A 114 -4.20 -9.63 36.02
N ILE A 115 -4.90 -8.50 35.90
CA ILE A 115 -5.45 -7.75 37.04
C ILE A 115 -6.58 -8.53 37.73
N ASP A 116 -7.48 -9.15 36.97
CA ASP A 116 -8.60 -9.93 37.51
C ASP A 116 -8.16 -11.15 38.30
N ARG A 117 -6.91 -11.59 38.12
CA ARG A 117 -6.29 -12.69 38.89
C ARG A 117 -5.69 -12.25 40.22
N LEU A 118 -5.54 -10.95 40.50
CA LEU A 118 -4.97 -10.48 41.78
C LEU A 118 -5.63 -11.06 43.04
N PRO A 119 -6.96 -11.29 43.09
CA PRO A 119 -7.58 -11.94 44.25
C PRO A 119 -7.02 -13.34 44.56
N SER A 120 -6.45 -14.05 43.58
CA SER A 120 -5.82 -15.35 43.81
C SER A 120 -4.55 -15.28 44.65
N ARG A 121 -3.98 -14.08 44.85
CA ARG A 121 -2.79 -13.83 45.70
C ARG A 121 -3.17 -13.52 47.15
N ALA A 122 -4.45 -13.62 47.52
CA ALA A 122 -4.93 -13.29 48.86
C ALA A 122 -4.28 -14.17 49.95
N ASP A 123 -4.11 -15.47 49.69
CA ASP A 123 -3.50 -16.40 50.64
C ASP A 123 -1.98 -16.13 50.80
N ASP A 124 -1.28 -15.80 49.71
CA ASP A 124 0.13 -15.40 49.75
C ASP A 124 0.32 -14.14 50.60
N LEU A 125 -0.55 -13.15 50.42
CA LEU A 125 -0.55 -11.92 51.20
C LEU A 125 -0.87 -12.19 52.69
N ALA A 126 -1.83 -13.08 52.98
CA ALA A 126 -2.14 -13.48 54.35
C ALA A 126 -0.94 -14.17 55.03
N ALA A 127 -0.25 -15.06 54.31
CA ALA A 127 0.98 -15.70 54.80
C ALA A 127 2.10 -14.69 55.02
N ALA A 128 2.27 -13.72 54.10
CA ALA A 128 3.26 -12.66 54.22
C ALA A 128 3.01 -11.76 55.44
N ILE A 129 1.74 -11.45 55.75
CA ILE A 129 1.34 -10.75 56.98
C ILE A 129 1.73 -11.57 58.22
N ALA A 130 1.40 -12.86 58.25
CA ALA A 130 1.68 -13.72 59.38
C ALA A 130 3.19 -13.84 59.68
N ASN A 131 4.02 -13.93 58.64
CA ASN A 131 5.45 -14.19 58.79
C ASN A 131 6.31 -12.93 59.00
N GLY A 132 5.89 -11.78 58.47
CA GLY A 132 6.73 -10.58 58.45
C GLY A 132 5.97 -9.26 58.63
N GLY A 133 4.69 -9.32 58.98
CA GLY A 133 3.82 -8.16 59.11
C GLY A 133 3.86 -7.28 57.87
N ALA A 134 3.92 -5.96 58.08
CA ALA A 134 3.96 -5.00 56.98
C ALA A 134 5.21 -5.14 56.08
N ALA A 135 6.34 -5.61 56.61
CA ALA A 135 7.54 -5.81 55.80
C ALA A 135 7.40 -7.01 54.87
N GLY A 136 6.82 -8.11 55.36
CA GLY A 136 6.47 -9.29 54.56
C GLY A 136 5.55 -8.93 53.40
N VAL A 137 4.45 -8.20 53.69
CA VAL A 137 3.51 -7.75 52.65
C VAL A 137 4.18 -6.90 51.59
N ARG A 138 5.06 -5.96 51.97
CA ARG A 138 5.78 -5.12 51.00
C ARG A 138 6.67 -5.94 50.07
N ASN A 139 7.29 -7.00 50.58
CA ASN A 139 8.10 -7.88 49.76
C ASN A 139 7.23 -8.71 48.83
N GLU A 140 6.13 -9.27 49.34
CA GLU A 140 5.19 -10.05 48.52
C GLU A 140 4.56 -9.21 47.41
N LEU A 141 4.14 -7.98 47.70
CA LEU A 141 3.61 -7.06 46.67
C LEU A 141 4.64 -6.74 45.58
N LYS A 142 5.94 -6.73 45.88
CA LYS A 142 6.99 -6.58 44.84
C LYS A 142 7.07 -7.81 43.95
N VAL A 143 6.93 -9.00 44.53
CA VAL A 143 6.89 -10.27 43.77
C VAL A 143 5.66 -10.27 42.86
N VAL A 144 4.47 -10.03 43.41
CA VAL A 144 3.22 -9.92 42.63
C VAL A 144 3.35 -8.88 41.50
N ALA A 145 3.94 -7.72 41.78
CA ALA A 145 4.15 -6.70 40.76
C ALA A 145 5.19 -7.09 39.70
N ALA A 146 6.18 -7.91 40.04
CA ALA A 146 7.14 -8.44 39.07
C ALA A 146 6.47 -9.52 38.19
N ASP A 147 5.74 -10.45 38.80
CA ASP A 147 4.98 -11.49 38.11
C ASP A 147 3.98 -10.88 37.13
N LEU A 148 3.19 -9.89 37.58
CA LEU A 148 2.21 -9.21 36.73
C LEU A 148 2.87 -8.56 35.50
N ARG A 149 4.04 -7.94 35.67
CA ARG A 149 4.79 -7.35 34.55
C ARG A 149 5.28 -8.42 33.59
N ASN A 150 5.75 -9.55 34.10
CA ASN A 150 6.24 -10.67 33.29
C ASN A 150 5.09 -11.34 32.52
N ASP A 151 3.95 -11.56 33.17
CA ASP A 151 2.76 -12.12 32.55
C ASP A 151 2.23 -11.23 31.41
N VAL A 152 2.17 -9.92 31.66
CA VAL A 152 1.80 -8.94 30.63
C VAL A 152 2.82 -8.94 29.50
N ALA A 153 4.13 -8.91 29.80
CA ALA A 153 5.17 -8.93 28.77
C ALA A 153 5.09 -10.18 27.89
N ALA A 154 4.95 -11.36 28.49
CA ALA A 154 4.82 -12.63 27.78
C ALA A 154 3.56 -12.66 26.89
N ALA A 155 2.42 -12.19 27.41
CA ALA A 155 1.20 -12.11 26.62
C ALA A 155 1.32 -11.12 25.44
N MET A 156 2.02 -10.01 25.63
CA MET A 156 2.27 -9.02 24.58
C MET A 156 3.21 -9.55 23.49
N GLU A 157 4.25 -10.28 23.88
CA GLU A 157 5.15 -10.95 22.93
C GLU A 157 4.40 -11.99 22.09
N GLN A 158 3.53 -12.79 22.72
CA GLN A 158 2.70 -13.75 22.03
C GLN A 158 1.72 -13.05 21.06
N LEU A 159 1.01 -12.02 21.53
CA LEU A 159 0.09 -11.26 20.68
C LEU A 159 0.83 -10.63 19.48
N LEU A 160 2.03 -10.08 19.70
CA LEU A 160 2.85 -9.52 18.63
C LEU A 160 3.23 -10.59 17.60
N ALA A 161 3.56 -11.81 18.04
CA ALA A 161 3.84 -12.92 17.14
C ALA A 161 2.60 -13.32 16.33
N GLU A 162 1.43 -13.38 16.95
CA GLU A 162 0.14 -13.67 16.29
C GLU A 162 -0.20 -12.59 15.25
N MET A 163 -0.10 -11.31 15.62
CA MET A 163 -0.36 -10.18 14.72
C MET A 163 0.61 -10.14 13.53
N ARG A 164 1.86 -10.55 13.71
CA ARG A 164 2.86 -10.66 12.62
C ARG A 164 2.57 -11.82 11.68
N ALA A 165 2.01 -12.92 12.19
CA ALA A 165 1.64 -14.08 11.40
C ALA A 165 0.31 -13.88 10.65
N GLU A 166 -0.53 -12.96 11.11
CA GLU A 166 -1.82 -12.67 10.49
C GLU A 166 -1.63 -12.11 9.06
N PRO A 167 -2.23 -12.74 8.03
CA PRO A 167 -2.14 -12.22 6.68
C PRO A 167 -2.79 -10.84 6.62
N ARG A 168 -2.09 -9.89 5.99
CA ARG A 168 -2.63 -8.54 5.78
C ARG A 168 -3.94 -8.64 5.01
N ARG A 169 -5.01 -8.07 5.57
CA ARG A 169 -6.35 -8.07 4.97
C ARG A 169 -6.30 -7.52 3.54
N SER A 170 -7.06 -8.14 2.64
CA SER A 170 -7.13 -7.67 1.26
C SER A 170 -7.82 -6.30 1.22
N LEU A 171 -7.38 -5.44 0.30
CA LEU A 171 -8.07 -4.20 -0.04
C LEU A 171 -9.53 -4.41 -0.45
N ALA A 172 -9.85 -5.59 -0.98
CA ALA A 172 -11.21 -5.95 -1.39
C ALA A 172 -12.17 -6.13 -0.21
N ASP A 173 -11.65 -6.37 1.00
CA ASP A 173 -12.45 -6.58 2.21
C ASP A 173 -12.68 -5.28 2.99
N PHE A 174 -12.21 -4.14 2.47
CA PHE A 174 -12.37 -2.83 3.08
C PHE A 174 -13.74 -2.25 2.71
N GLU A 175 -14.59 -2.07 3.72
CA GLU A 175 -15.83 -1.29 3.58
C GLU A 175 -15.52 0.19 3.86
N PRO A 176 -15.58 1.08 2.84
CA PRO A 176 -15.35 2.49 3.07
C PRO A 176 -16.43 3.06 4.00
N ILE A 177 -15.99 3.78 5.03
CA ILE A 177 -16.91 4.55 5.89
C ILE A 177 -17.67 5.52 4.98
N PRO A 178 -19.02 5.49 4.96
CA PRO A 178 -19.79 6.39 4.12
C PRO A 178 -19.45 7.83 4.51
N SER A 179 -19.00 8.63 3.55
CA SER A 179 -18.75 10.05 3.80
C SER A 179 -20.09 10.70 4.16
N THR A 180 -20.29 11.01 5.44
CA THR A 180 -21.39 11.88 5.86
C THR A 180 -21.23 13.25 5.19
N PRO A 181 -22.26 13.78 4.52
CA PRO A 181 -22.23 15.07 3.85
C PRO A 181 -22.10 16.25 4.82
#